data_AF-A0A5N6YK28-F1
#
_entry.id   AF-A0A5N6YK28-F1
#
_cell.length_a   1.000
_cell.length_b   1.000
_cell.length_c   1.000
_cell.angle_alpha   90.00
_cell.angle_beta   90.00
_cell.angle_gamma   90.00
#
_symmetry.space_group_name_H-M   'P 1'
#
loop_
_entity.id
_entity.type
_entity.pdbx_description
1 polymer ?
#
loop_
_entity_poly.entity_id
_entity_poly.type
_entity_poly.pdbx_seq_one_letter_code
_entity_poly.pdbx_strand_id
1 'polypeptide(L)'
;MDVIFDPIGNAMILREIISDPTRKYTFWNFSVQLDAANLHFMNLEGLADGSLILTARIRSSACAVRGSMMSVKEKISGFAPPRLQSKLYNDLYLCDWPRQTLQLFLPEERLVEWKTVALILKSFGRITADQWSDMVWMKDRPSVAGLNWRAIERDIKIYKNRLAELKAKGKQKYATGKENDITLLQQDSAIA
;
A
#
# COMPACT_ATOMS: atom_id res chain seq x y z
N MET A 1 11.96 -14.08 9.49
CA MET A 1 11.09 -13.87 8.31
C MET A 1 11.44 -12.52 7.73
N ASP A 2 11.51 -12.43 6.41
CA ASP A 2 11.78 -11.19 5.69
C ASP A 2 10.53 -10.74 4.93
N VAL A 3 10.41 -9.43 4.74
CA VAL A 3 9.39 -8.80 3.92
C VAL A 3 10.08 -8.02 2.82
N ILE A 4 9.63 -8.20 1.59
CA ILE A 4 10.13 -7.49 0.42
C ILE A 4 8.94 -6.79 -0.22
N PHE A 5 9.11 -5.53 -0.56
CA PHE A 5 8.11 -4.73 -1.26
C PHE A 5 8.59 -4.50 -2.68
N ASP A 6 7.81 -4.94 -3.66
CA ASP A 6 8.05 -4.77 -5.08
C ASP A 6 7.13 -3.66 -5.64
N PRO A 7 7.65 -2.43 -5.79
CA PRO A 7 6.86 -1.30 -6.28
C PRO A 7 6.58 -1.39 -7.79
N ILE A 8 7.30 -2.23 -8.53
CA ILE A 8 7.12 -2.44 -9.98
C ILE A 8 6.02 -3.47 -10.20
N GLY A 9 6.15 -4.63 -9.54
CA GLY A 9 5.15 -5.71 -9.58
C GLY A 9 3.88 -5.44 -8.76
N ASN A 10 3.84 -4.33 -8.00
CA ASN A 10 2.78 -4.01 -7.03
C ASN A 10 2.48 -5.19 -6.09
N ALA A 11 3.54 -5.73 -5.50
CA ALA A 11 3.47 -6.94 -4.70
C ALA A 11 4.29 -6.83 -3.42
N MET A 12 3.93 -7.66 -2.45
CA MET A 12 4.68 -7.92 -1.24
C MET A 12 5.08 -9.40 -1.24
N ILE A 13 6.33 -9.68 -0.91
CA ILE A 13 6.84 -11.05 -0.80
C ILE A 13 7.26 -11.28 0.64
N LEU A 14 6.64 -12.28 1.27
CA LEU A 14 7.05 -12.78 2.56
C LEU A 14 7.99 -13.96 2.34
N ARG A 15 9.14 -13.94 3.01
CA ARG A 15 10.18 -14.93 2.84
C ARG A 15 10.60 -15.53 4.17
N GLU A 16 10.60 -16.84 4.22
CA GLU A 16 11.08 -17.64 5.34
C GLU A 16 12.30 -18.44 4.86
N ILE A 17 13.37 -18.37 5.64
CA ILE A 17 14.57 -19.18 5.44
C ILE A 17 14.67 -20.11 6.64
N ILE A 18 14.63 -21.42 6.37
CA ILE A 18 14.73 -22.46 7.39
C ILE A 18 16.04 -23.18 7.16
N SER A 19 16.97 -23.08 8.10
CA SER A 19 18.27 -23.77 8.01
C SER A 19 18.17 -25.19 8.56
N ASP A 20 18.86 -26.14 7.93
CA ASP A 20 19.04 -27.48 8.48
C ASP A 20 19.96 -27.40 9.71
N PRO A 21 19.52 -27.86 10.90
CA PRO A 21 20.37 -27.85 12.09
C PRO A 21 21.49 -28.91 12.03
N THR A 22 21.34 -29.94 11.20
CA THR A 22 22.26 -31.09 11.07
C THR A 22 23.26 -30.93 9.93
N ARG A 23 22.94 -30.12 8.91
CA ARG A 23 23.75 -29.97 7.69
C ARG A 23 24.10 -28.52 7.42
N LYS A 24 25.40 -28.21 7.47
CA LYS A 24 25.90 -26.88 7.11
C LYS A 24 25.53 -26.53 5.67
N TYR A 25 25.18 -25.27 5.43
CA TYR A 25 24.81 -24.72 4.11
C TYR A 25 23.56 -25.32 3.45
N THR A 26 22.81 -26.14 4.19
CA THR A 26 21.52 -26.68 3.74
C THR A 26 20.40 -25.82 4.31
N PHE A 27 19.53 -25.32 3.44
CA PHE A 27 18.41 -24.48 3.86
C PHE A 27 17.27 -24.52 2.84
N TRP A 28 16.07 -24.19 3.32
CA TRP A 28 14.87 -24.03 2.52
C TRP A 28 14.49 -22.57 2.48
N ASN A 29 14.20 -22.07 1.29
CA ASN A 29 13.69 -20.73 1.06
C ASN A 29 12.24 -20.86 0.59
N PHE A 30 11.33 -20.45 1.46
CA PHE A 30 9.91 -20.37 1.18
C PHE A 30 9.53 -18.91 0.97
N SER A 31 8.96 -18.61 -0.20
CA SER A 31 8.49 -17.27 -0.53
C SER A 31 7.01 -17.32 -0.92
N VAL A 32 6.20 -16.49 -0.27
CA VAL A 32 4.78 -16.27 -0.61
C VAL A 32 4.65 -14.87 -1.17
N GLN A 33 4.23 -14.75 -2.42
CA GLN A 33 3.99 -13.47 -3.08
C GLN A 33 2.51 -13.11 -3.02
N LEU A 34 2.25 -11.88 -2.55
CA LEU A 34 0.94 -11.28 -2.37
C LEU A 34 0.89 -10.00 -3.20
N ASP A 35 0.24 -10.06 -4.35
CA ASP A 35 -0.01 -8.88 -5.18
C ASP A 35 -1.21 -8.04 -4.67
N ALA A 36 -1.38 -6.87 -5.27
CA ALA A 36 -2.52 -5.98 -5.00
C ALA A 36 -3.90 -6.58 -5.37
N ALA A 37 -3.95 -7.62 -6.19
CA ALA A 37 -5.19 -8.34 -6.48
C ALA A 37 -5.56 -9.29 -5.33
N ASN A 38 -4.57 -9.85 -4.64
CA ASN A 38 -4.72 -10.77 -3.53
C ASN A 38 -4.95 -10.07 -2.18
N LEU A 39 -4.51 -8.83 -2.05
CA LEU A 39 -4.59 -8.05 -0.83
C LEU A 39 -5.51 -6.84 -0.94
N HIS A 40 -5.96 -6.37 0.21
CA HIS A 40 -6.54 -5.06 0.41
C HIS A 40 -5.75 -4.33 1.49
N PHE A 41 -5.09 -3.24 1.11
CA PHE A 41 -4.38 -2.38 2.04
C PHE A 41 -5.37 -1.76 3.05
N MET A 42 -5.10 -1.89 4.35
CA MET A 42 -5.96 -1.33 5.40
C MET A 42 -5.35 -0.08 6.02
N ASN A 43 -4.12 -0.18 6.52
CA ASN A 43 -3.41 0.96 7.12
C ASN A 43 -1.90 0.70 7.16
N LEU A 44 -1.15 1.79 7.25
CA LEU A 44 0.25 1.80 7.64
C LEU A 44 0.38 2.80 8.79
N GLU A 45 0.80 2.28 9.94
CA GLU A 45 0.86 3.02 11.19
C GLU A 45 2.29 3.07 11.69
N GLY A 46 2.72 4.23 12.19
CA GLY A 46 4.01 4.38 12.85
C GLY A 46 3.86 4.44 14.36
N LEU A 47 4.61 3.60 15.05
CA LEU A 47 4.64 3.54 16.51
C LEU A 47 5.53 4.63 17.08
N ALA A 48 5.44 4.82 18.41
CA ALA A 48 6.21 5.85 19.11
C ALA A 48 7.74 5.66 19.01
N ASP A 49 8.18 4.42 18.84
CA ASP A 49 9.58 4.02 18.66
C ASP A 49 10.06 4.07 17.20
N GLY A 50 9.27 4.64 16.28
CA GLY A 50 9.64 4.74 14.86
C GLY A 50 9.44 3.45 14.06
N SER A 51 9.07 2.32 14.69
CA SER A 51 8.68 1.11 13.97
C SER A 51 7.34 1.29 13.24
N LEU A 52 7.04 0.42 12.28
CA LEU A 52 5.81 0.47 11.50
C LEU A 52 4.97 -0.81 11.67
N ILE A 53 3.65 -0.64 11.69
CA ILE A 53 2.68 -1.72 11.55
C ILE A 53 1.96 -1.55 10.22
N LEU A 54 2.16 -2.52 9.32
CA LEU A 54 1.37 -2.66 8.11
C LEU A 54 0.22 -3.62 8.36
N THR A 55 -1.01 -3.15 8.17
CA THR A 55 -2.20 -4.00 8.20
C THR A 55 -2.77 -4.13 6.80
N ALA A 56 -2.99 -5.38 6.37
CA ALA A 56 -3.61 -5.71 5.10
C ALA A 56 -4.61 -6.87 5.28
N ARG A 57 -5.64 -6.91 4.45
CA ARG A 57 -6.62 -7.99 4.42
C ARG A 57 -6.38 -8.86 3.19
N ILE A 58 -6.18 -10.16 3.39
CA ILE A 58 -6.15 -11.14 2.32
C ILE A 58 -7.58 -11.35 1.81
N ARG A 59 -7.76 -11.30 0.49
CA ARG A 59 -9.05 -11.53 -0.13
C ARG A 59 -9.38 -13.02 -0.10
N SER A 60 -10.66 -13.34 0.03
CA SER A 60 -11.13 -14.73 -0.04
C SER A 60 -10.72 -15.42 -1.34
N SER A 61 -10.72 -14.66 -2.45
CA SER A 61 -10.30 -15.12 -3.77
C SER A 61 -8.81 -15.46 -3.87
N ALA A 62 -7.96 -14.97 -2.97
CA ALA A 62 -6.54 -15.30 -2.94
C ALA A 62 -6.27 -16.59 -2.14
N CYS A 63 -7.26 -17.05 -1.36
CA CYS A 63 -7.01 -18.13 -0.44
C CYS A 63 -6.86 -19.47 -1.16
N ALA A 64 -5.83 -20.25 -0.81
CA ALA A 64 -5.60 -21.60 -1.35
C ALA A 64 -6.82 -22.52 -1.23
N VAL A 65 -7.60 -22.37 -0.15
CA VAL A 65 -8.79 -23.21 0.12
C VAL A 65 -10.03 -22.74 -0.67
N ARG A 66 -10.11 -21.46 -1.06
CA ARG A 66 -11.37 -20.84 -1.55
C ARG A 66 -11.25 -20.04 -2.84
N GLY A 67 -10.08 -20.03 -3.48
CA GLY A 67 -9.78 -19.08 -4.55
C GLY A 67 -8.64 -19.50 -5.48
N SER A 68 -8.06 -18.52 -6.18
CA SER A 68 -7.04 -18.71 -7.23
C SER A 68 -5.64 -19.03 -6.70
N MET A 69 -5.50 -19.21 -5.38
CA MET A 69 -4.25 -19.45 -4.65
C MET A 69 -3.25 -18.27 -4.74
N MET A 70 -2.51 -18.04 -3.68
CA MET A 70 -1.36 -17.12 -3.69
C MET A 70 -0.18 -17.78 -4.42
N SER A 71 0.76 -16.98 -4.93
CA SER A 71 1.97 -17.55 -5.56
C SER A 71 2.96 -17.99 -4.49
N VAL A 72 3.37 -19.26 -4.53
CA VAL A 72 4.36 -19.85 -3.61
C VAL A 72 5.55 -20.35 -4.39
N LYS A 73 6.74 -20.06 -3.88
CA LYS A 73 7.99 -20.57 -4.39
C LYS A 73 8.79 -21.22 -3.28
N GLU A 74 9.12 -22.48 -3.46
CA GLU A 74 10.08 -23.20 -2.63
C GLU A 74 11.40 -23.35 -3.40
N LYS A 75 12.51 -23.10 -2.72
CA LYS A 75 13.85 -23.46 -3.19
C LYS A 75 14.60 -24.16 -2.08
N ILE A 76 15.25 -25.26 -2.43
CA ILE A 76 16.08 -26.03 -1.50
C ILE A 76 17.54 -25.84 -1.93
N SER A 77 18.39 -25.52 -0.98
CA SER A 77 19.85 -25.54 -1.13
C SER A 77 20.40 -26.72 -0.36
N GLY A 78 21.23 -27.54 -1.01
CA GLY A 78 21.85 -28.74 -0.42
C GLY A 78 21.08 -30.03 -0.69
N PHE A 79 21.62 -31.13 -0.18
CA PHE A 79 20.99 -32.45 -0.25
C PHE A 79 20.26 -32.69 1.08
N ALA A 80 18.94 -32.60 1.09
CA ALA A 80 18.12 -32.87 2.27
C ALA A 80 16.85 -33.66 1.90
N PRO A 81 16.37 -34.55 2.78
CA PRO A 81 15.08 -35.20 2.58
C PRO A 81 13.95 -34.15 2.63
N PRO A 82 12.86 -34.35 1.88
CA PRO A 82 11.76 -33.42 1.84
C PRO A 82 10.97 -33.51 3.15
N ARG A 83 11.04 -32.46 3.98
CA ARG A 83 9.95 -31.88 4.79
C ARG A 83 10.53 -31.13 5.98
N LEU A 84 10.63 -29.81 5.83
CA LEU A 84 10.55 -28.90 6.97
C LEU A 84 9.20 -28.20 6.92
N GLN A 85 8.57 -28.05 8.08
CA GLN A 85 7.30 -27.33 8.20
C GLN A 85 7.58 -25.83 8.09
N SER A 86 7.13 -25.21 6.99
CA SER A 86 7.17 -23.76 6.83
C SER A 86 5.96 -23.12 7.49
N LYS A 87 6.20 -22.11 8.32
CA LYS A 87 5.13 -21.28 8.90
C LYS A 87 4.45 -20.45 7.82
N LEU A 88 5.19 -19.95 6.83
CA LEU A 88 4.58 -19.26 5.69
C LEU A 88 3.63 -20.18 4.90
N TYR A 89 4.02 -21.43 4.71
CA TYR A 89 3.16 -22.36 4.01
C TYR A 89 1.93 -22.73 4.85
N ASN A 90 2.15 -23.18 6.08
CA ASN A 90 1.08 -23.71 6.93
C ASN A 90 0.13 -22.63 7.45
N ASP A 91 0.69 -21.53 7.98
CA ASP A 91 -0.09 -20.55 8.74
C ASP A 91 -0.66 -19.43 7.84
N LEU A 92 -0.01 -19.16 6.70
CA LEU A 92 -0.40 -18.08 5.81
C LEU A 92 -0.95 -18.58 4.48
N TYR A 93 -0.20 -19.41 3.74
CA TYR A 93 -0.59 -19.83 2.39
C TYR A 93 -1.88 -20.66 2.39
N LEU A 94 -2.01 -21.61 3.33
CA LEU A 94 -3.24 -22.40 3.47
C LEU A 94 -4.45 -21.56 3.89
N CYS A 95 -4.23 -20.40 4.53
CA CYS A 95 -5.21 -19.33 4.79
C CYS A 95 -6.58 -19.82 5.32
N ASP A 96 -6.59 -20.84 6.18
CA ASP A 96 -7.77 -21.43 6.80
C ASP A 96 -8.33 -20.62 7.99
N TRP A 97 -7.67 -19.53 8.34
CA TRP A 97 -8.06 -18.58 9.39
C TRP A 97 -9.46 -17.93 9.20
N PRO A 98 -10.21 -17.72 10.31
CA PRO A 98 -11.53 -17.05 10.27
C PRO A 98 -11.48 -15.59 9.84
N ARG A 99 -10.41 -14.87 10.23
CA ARG A 99 -10.17 -13.46 9.89
C ARG A 99 -8.91 -13.38 9.05
N GLN A 100 -9.08 -13.14 7.76
CA GLN A 100 -8.00 -13.04 6.78
C GLN A 100 -7.25 -11.71 6.87
N THR A 101 -6.91 -11.26 8.08
CA THR A 101 -6.19 -10.00 8.32
C THR A 101 -4.74 -10.33 8.67
N LEU A 102 -3.83 -9.82 7.87
CA LEU A 102 -2.40 -9.91 8.07
C LEU A 102 -1.90 -8.59 8.69
N GLN A 103 -1.14 -8.71 9.78
CA GLN A 103 -0.40 -7.60 10.38
C GLN A 103 1.09 -7.91 10.35
N LEU A 104 1.87 -6.95 9.86
CA LEU A 104 3.32 -7.06 9.80
C LEU A 104 3.92 -5.95 10.65
N PHE A 105 4.68 -6.37 11.65
CA PHE A 105 5.54 -5.49 12.43
C PHE A 105 6.88 -5.33 11.71
N LEU A 106 7.25 -4.09 11.41
CA LEU A 106 8.46 -3.72 10.72
C LEU A 106 9.30 -2.86 11.68
N PRO A 107 10.37 -3.41 12.26
CA PRO A 107 11.10 -2.73 13.33
C PRO A 107 11.98 -1.60 12.77
N GLU A 108 12.16 -0.53 13.57
CA GLU A 108 12.80 0.73 13.16
C GLU A 108 14.17 0.51 12.51
N GLU A 109 14.99 -0.38 13.07
CA GLU A 109 16.36 -0.64 12.61
C GLU A 109 16.45 -1.22 11.19
N ARG A 110 15.33 -1.70 10.63
CA ARG A 110 15.24 -2.20 9.26
C ARG A 110 14.61 -1.19 8.29
N LEU A 111 14.22 -0.01 8.77
CA LEU A 111 13.53 1.00 8.00
C LEU A 111 14.49 2.08 7.51
N VAL A 112 14.10 2.72 6.41
CA VAL A 112 14.72 3.94 5.90
C VAL A 112 13.65 5.04 5.91
N GLU A 113 13.08 5.28 7.10
CA GLU A 113 12.04 6.28 7.36
C GLU A 113 10.94 6.30 6.27
N TRP A 114 10.62 7.50 5.75
CA TRP A 114 9.62 7.70 4.71
C TRP A 114 9.95 7.06 3.37
N LYS A 115 11.20 6.66 3.09
CA LYS A 115 11.49 5.89 1.88
C LYS A 115 10.85 4.52 1.97
N THR A 116 10.90 3.88 3.14
CA THR A 116 10.20 2.62 3.37
C THR A 116 8.68 2.81 3.33
N VAL A 117 8.16 3.89 3.92
CA VAL A 117 6.73 4.25 3.82
C VAL A 117 6.31 4.38 2.35
N ALA A 118 7.02 5.18 1.57
CA ALA A 118 6.75 5.39 0.15
C ALA A 118 6.81 4.07 -0.64
N LEU A 119 7.84 3.24 -0.39
CA LEU A 119 8.00 1.93 -1.02
C LEU A 119 6.78 1.02 -0.76
N ILE A 120 6.33 0.93 0.49
CA ILE A 120 5.15 0.14 0.87
C ILE A 120 3.93 0.68 0.12
N LEU A 121 3.65 1.98 0.25
CA LEU A 121 2.47 2.60 -0.35
C LEU A 121 2.44 2.43 -1.87
N LYS A 122 3.60 2.55 -2.53
CA LYS A 122 3.71 2.34 -3.98
C LYS A 122 3.48 0.89 -4.37
N SER A 123 3.99 -0.06 -3.58
CA SER A 123 3.79 -1.51 -3.81
C SER A 123 2.32 -1.92 -3.64
N PHE A 124 1.56 -1.22 -2.79
CA PHE A 124 0.12 -1.41 -2.65
C PHE A 124 -0.72 -0.52 -3.59
N GLY A 125 -0.08 0.23 -4.49
CA GLY A 125 -0.78 1.13 -5.44
C GLY A 125 -1.56 2.25 -4.77
N ARG A 126 -1.17 2.67 -3.55
CA ARG A 126 -1.83 3.77 -2.81
C ARG A 126 -1.37 5.14 -3.27
N ILE A 127 -0.18 5.22 -3.85
CA ILE A 127 0.41 6.43 -4.40
C ILE A 127 0.89 6.20 -5.83
N THR A 128 0.93 7.25 -6.64
CA THR A 128 1.48 7.23 -7.99
C THR A 128 3.01 7.20 -8.00
N ALA A 129 3.61 6.99 -9.17
CA ALA A 129 5.07 7.06 -9.33
C ALA A 129 5.63 8.45 -9.01
N ASP A 130 4.94 9.51 -9.45
CA ASP A 130 5.34 10.90 -9.16
C ASP A 130 5.29 11.18 -7.66
N GLN A 131 4.18 10.81 -7.00
CA GLN A 131 4.04 10.95 -5.55
C GLN A 131 5.10 10.15 -4.79
N TRP A 132 5.44 8.96 -5.27
CA TRP A 132 6.52 8.17 -4.70
C TRP A 132 7.87 8.89 -4.81
N SER A 133 8.19 9.45 -5.98
CA SER A 133 9.41 10.24 -6.19
C SER A 133 9.47 11.42 -5.23
N ASP A 134 8.39 12.19 -5.12
CA ASP A 134 8.30 13.34 -4.21
C ASP A 134 8.53 12.93 -2.75
N MET A 135 7.95 11.81 -2.31
CA MET A 135 8.13 11.29 -0.95
C MET A 135 9.56 10.82 -0.67
N VAL A 136 10.22 10.19 -1.65
CA VAL A 136 11.59 9.70 -1.51
C VAL A 136 12.59 10.85 -1.37
N TRP A 137 12.36 11.96 -2.09
CA TRP A 137 13.26 13.12 -2.17
C TRP A 137 12.86 14.33 -1.31
N MET A 138 11.85 14.18 -0.45
CA MET A 138 11.40 15.20 0.49
C MET A 138 12.55 15.67 1.40
N LYS A 139 12.78 17.00 1.46
CA LYS A 139 13.93 17.60 2.17
C LYS A 139 13.74 17.82 3.68
N ASP A 140 12.51 17.88 4.17
CA ASP A 140 12.20 18.05 5.60
C ASP A 140 11.18 17.00 6.03
N ARG A 141 11.62 15.75 6.06
CA ARG A 141 10.74 14.61 6.35
C ARG A 141 10.27 14.66 7.80
N PRO A 142 8.95 14.60 8.06
CA PRO A 142 8.47 14.44 9.43
C PRO A 142 8.91 13.09 9.99
N SER A 143 8.80 12.88 11.30
CA SER A 143 9.00 11.55 11.85
C SER A 143 7.93 10.58 11.31
N VAL A 144 8.30 9.30 11.16
CA VAL A 144 7.32 8.24 10.89
C VAL A 144 6.53 7.88 12.15
N ALA A 145 7.00 8.26 13.34
CA ALA A 145 6.28 8.04 14.58
C ALA A 145 4.94 8.79 14.59
N GLY A 146 3.86 8.09 14.91
CA GLY A 146 2.50 8.63 14.85
C GLY A 146 1.90 8.70 13.44
N LEU A 147 2.58 8.18 12.42
CA LEU A 147 2.01 8.01 11.08
C LEU A 147 0.69 7.25 11.16
N ASN A 148 -0.35 7.75 10.49
CA ASN A 148 -1.57 7.01 10.21
C ASN A 148 -2.00 7.27 8.77
N TRP A 149 -1.57 6.41 7.86
CA TRP A 149 -1.80 6.64 6.44
C TRP A 149 -3.29 6.73 6.08
N ARG A 150 -4.13 5.90 6.71
CA ARG A 150 -5.57 5.92 6.47
C ARG A 150 -6.22 7.24 6.90
N ALA A 151 -5.69 7.93 7.90
CA ALA A 151 -6.15 9.27 8.27
C ALA A 151 -5.70 10.30 7.22
N ILE A 152 -4.43 10.26 6.82
CA ILE A 152 -3.87 11.12 5.77
C ILE A 152 -4.66 11.00 4.45
N GLU A 153 -4.96 9.78 4.00
CA GLU A 153 -5.76 9.57 2.79
C GLU A 153 -7.17 10.16 2.88
N ARG A 154 -7.81 10.08 4.05
CA ARG A 154 -9.12 10.68 4.27
C ARG A 154 -9.05 12.20 4.16
N ASP A 155 -8.05 12.82 4.76
CA ASP A 155 -7.87 14.27 4.73
C ASP A 155 -7.57 14.76 3.31
N ILE A 156 -6.71 14.05 2.57
CA ILE A 156 -6.44 14.34 1.15
C ILE A 156 -7.72 14.28 0.32
N LYS A 157 -8.57 13.27 0.54
CA LYS A 157 -9.85 13.13 -0.18
C LYS A 157 -10.79 14.29 0.13
N ILE A 158 -10.93 14.66 1.41
CA ILE A 158 -11.75 15.80 1.84
C ILE A 158 -11.25 17.10 1.20
N TYR A 159 -9.94 17.33 1.21
CA TYR A 159 -9.32 18.50 0.62
C TYR A 159 -9.56 18.59 -0.90
N LYS A 160 -9.37 17.47 -1.62
CA LYS A 160 -9.66 17.39 -3.07
C LYS A 160 -11.11 17.70 -3.40
N ASN A 161 -12.06 17.18 -2.61
CA ASN A 161 -13.48 17.46 -2.80
C ASN A 161 -13.79 18.94 -2.60
N ARG A 162 -13.28 19.56 -1.54
CA ARG A 162 -13.44 21.01 -1.28
C ARG A 162 -12.86 21.86 -2.42
N LEU A 163 -11.68 21.51 -2.92
CA LEU A 163 -11.08 22.19 -4.07
C LEU A 163 -11.93 22.07 -5.33
N ALA A 164 -12.52 20.90 -5.58
CA ALA A 164 -13.40 20.69 -6.73
C ALA A 164 -14.67 21.55 -6.62
N GLU A 165 -15.27 21.63 -5.43
CA GLU A 165 -16.43 22.49 -5.15
C GLU A 165 -16.10 23.98 -5.35
N LEU A 166 -14.95 24.44 -4.87
CA LEU A 166 -14.51 25.82 -5.06
C LEU A 166 -14.29 26.15 -6.53
N LYS A 167 -13.67 25.23 -7.30
CA LYS A 167 -13.51 25.39 -8.76
C LYS A 167 -14.86 25.41 -9.48
N ALA A 168 -15.81 24.57 -9.07
CA ALA A 168 -17.16 24.57 -9.63
C ALA A 168 -17.89 25.88 -9.34
N LYS A 169 -17.86 26.37 -8.10
CA LYS A 169 -18.45 27.66 -7.70
C LYS A 169 -17.79 28.85 -8.41
N GLY A 170 -16.47 28.83 -8.58
CA GLY A 170 -15.75 29.86 -9.35
C GLY A 170 -16.14 29.89 -10.83
N LYS A 171 -16.26 28.72 -11.48
CA LYS A 171 -16.78 28.62 -12.84
C LYS A 171 -18.24 29.06 -12.96
N GLN A 172 -19.07 28.72 -11.98
CA GLN A 172 -20.47 29.10 -11.95
C GLN A 172 -20.66 30.62 -11.80
N LYS A 173 -19.88 31.27 -10.93
CA LYS A 173 -19.85 32.74 -10.78
C LYS A 173 -19.37 33.45 -12.05
N TYR A 174 -18.36 32.90 -12.75
CA TYR A 174 -17.89 33.45 -14.01
C TYR A 174 -18.93 33.31 -15.14
N ALA A 175 -19.70 32.22 -15.16
CA ALA A 175 -20.78 32.02 -16.11
C ALA A 175 -21.96 32.98 -15.88
N THR A 176 -22.41 33.15 -14.62
CA THR A 176 -23.48 34.11 -14.29
C THR A 176 -23.04 35.57 -14.51
N GLY A 177 -21.77 35.90 -14.27
CA GLY A 177 -21.21 37.22 -14.60
C GLY A 177 -21.26 37.53 -16.10
N LYS A 178 -20.86 36.56 -16.95
CA LYS A 178 -20.95 36.71 -18.41
C LYS A 178 -22.39 36.81 -18.92
N GLU A 179 -23.30 36.02 -18.36
CA GLU A 179 -24.72 36.06 -18.74
C GLU A 179 -25.35 37.42 -18.41
N ASN A 180 -25.03 37.96 -17.23
CA ASN A 180 -25.47 39.29 -16.83
C ASN A 180 -24.88 40.41 -17.71
N ASP A 181 -23.59 40.35 -18.06
CA ASP A 181 -22.96 41.32 -18.98
C ASP A 181 -23.59 41.28 -20.38
N ILE A 182 -23.94 40.09 -20.89
CA ILE A 182 -24.62 39.92 -22.18
C ILE A 182 -26.04 40.50 -22.14
N THR A 183 -26.78 40.28 -21.05
CA THR A 183 -28.14 40.84 -20.90
C THR A 183 -28.14 42.37 -20.77
N LEU A 184 -27.12 42.96 -20.15
CA LEU A 184 -27.00 44.41 -20.00
C LEU A 184 -26.71 45.09 -21.36
N LEU A 185 -25.81 44.51 -22.17
CA LEU A 185 -25.51 44.99 -23.52
C LEU A 185 -26.70 44.87 -24.49
N GLN A 186 -27.59 43.90 -24.28
CA GLN A 186 -28.81 43.74 -25.07
C GLN A 186 -29.91 44.74 -24.69
N GLN A 187 -29.97 45.20 -23.43
CA GLN A 187 -30.92 46.25 -23.01
C GLN A 187 -30.53 47.63 -23.55
N ASP A 188 -29.24 47.96 -23.59
CA ASP A 188 -28.76 49.25 -24.12
C ASP A 188 -28.90 49.37 -25.64
N SER A 189 -29.00 48.24 -26.35
CA SER A 189 -29.19 48.21 -27.82
C SER A 189 -30.66 48.34 -28.25
N ALA A 190 -31.62 48.28 -27.31
CA ALA A 190 -33.06 48.35 -27.57
C ALA A 190 -33.66 49.74 -27.32
N ILE A 191 -32.85 50.73 -26.96
CA ILE A 191 -33.26 52.13 -26.76
C ILE A 191 -32.53 52.99 -27.80
N ALA A 192 -33.00 52.95 -29.05
CA ALA A 192 -32.65 53.88 -30.12
C ALA A 192 -33.81 53.99 -31.10
#